data_AF-A0AAU9LTA1-F1
#
_entry.id   AF-A0AAU9LTA1-F1
#
_cell.length_a   1.000
_cell.length_b   1.000
_cell.length_c   1.000
_cell.angle_alpha   90.00
_cell.angle_beta   90.00
_cell.angle_gamma   90.00
#
_symmetry.space_group_name_H-M   'P 1'
#
loop_
_entity.id
_entity.type
_entity.pdbx_description
1 polymer ?
#
loop_
_entity_poly.entity_id
_entity_poly.type
_entity_poly.pdbx_seq_one_letter_code
_entity_poly.pdbx_strand_id
1 'polypeptide(L)'
;MSVSPDAGVWGALLHSCKFHGNIELGELALEKLTELEPDEPGNYVIMSNIYAQVGRYSGVEKLRELMTKRELKKDVACSWIEVNNKINAFLSGDTSHPLSDEIDAELKRVEKLMSEAGYVPNTTPVFHDVEDDEKMGMVCRHSERLAIAFGLISTPPQSRLLITKNLRVCEDCHVAIKFISKITKREIVCRDLNRYHHFKDGVCSCGDYW
;
A
#
# COMPACT_ATOMS: atom_id res chain seq x y z
N MET A 1 30.61 13.11 18.34
CA MET A 1 29.53 14.07 18.04
C MET A 1 28.23 13.44 18.48
N SER A 2 27.48 14.07 19.38
CA SER A 2 26.09 13.70 19.67
C SER A 2 25.20 14.53 18.75
N VAL A 3 24.54 13.89 17.79
CA VAL A 3 23.58 14.53 16.90
C VAL A 3 22.19 14.14 17.40
N SER A 4 21.30 15.12 17.57
CA SER A 4 19.90 14.84 17.90
C SER A 4 19.24 14.06 16.75
N PRO A 5 18.44 13.03 17.02
CA PRO A 5 17.77 12.28 15.96
C PRO A 5 16.81 13.18 15.17
N ASP A 6 16.85 13.06 13.86
CA ASP A 6 15.94 13.76 12.95
C ASP A 6 14.60 13.02 12.79
N ALA A 7 13.69 13.60 12.01
CA ALA A 7 12.38 13.03 11.76
C ALA A 7 12.45 11.65 11.07
N GLY A 8 13.47 11.42 10.24
CA GLY A 8 13.69 10.12 9.61
C GLY A 8 13.96 9.01 10.63
N VAL A 9 14.80 9.29 11.64
CA VAL A 9 15.11 8.34 12.72
C VAL A 9 13.88 8.06 13.59
N TRP A 10 13.16 9.10 14.02
CA TRP A 10 11.94 8.92 14.82
C TRP A 10 10.82 8.23 14.02
N GLY A 11 10.69 8.55 12.73
CA GLY A 11 9.73 7.91 11.83
C GLY A 11 10.03 6.43 11.60
N ALA A 12 11.31 6.06 11.52
CA ALA A 12 11.72 4.66 11.46
C ALA A 12 11.41 3.91 12.76
N LEU A 13 11.62 4.54 13.93
CA LEU A 13 11.26 3.97 15.22
C LEU A 13 9.74 3.78 15.35
N LEU A 14 8.94 4.79 14.99
CA LEU A 14 7.48 4.71 15.01
C LEU A 14 6.96 3.58 14.09
N HIS A 15 7.51 3.45 12.88
CA HIS A 15 7.21 2.33 12.00
C HIS A 15 7.56 0.97 12.62
N SER A 16 8.72 0.85 13.26
CA SER A 16 9.10 -0.39 13.96
C SER A 16 8.13 -0.73 15.09
N CYS A 17 7.68 0.28 15.85
CA CYS A 17 6.68 0.09 16.91
C CYS A 17 5.36 -0.49 16.38
N LYS A 18 4.94 -0.12 15.16
CA LYS A 18 3.77 -0.73 14.47
C LYS A 18 3.94 -2.21 14.19
N PHE A 19 5.15 -2.69 13.91
CA PHE A 19 5.37 -4.12 13.67
C PHE A 19 5.46 -4.92 14.98
N HIS A 20 6.00 -4.31 16.03
CA HIS A 20 6.23 -4.98 17.32
C HIS A 20 5.16 -4.71 18.38
N GLY A 21 4.17 -3.85 18.09
CA GLY A 21 3.10 -3.50 19.02
C GLY A 21 3.56 -2.71 20.25
N ASN A 22 4.70 -2.01 20.19
CA ASN A 22 5.22 -1.26 21.33
C ASN A 22 4.60 0.14 21.39
N ILE A 23 3.55 0.28 22.20
CA ILE A 23 2.78 1.52 22.32
C ILE A 23 3.60 2.64 22.96
N GLU A 24 4.33 2.35 24.04
CA GLU A 24 5.05 3.38 24.81
C GLU A 24 6.14 4.05 23.96
N LEU A 25 6.93 3.26 23.22
CA LEU A 25 7.91 3.80 22.28
C LEU A 25 7.25 4.47 21.08
N GLY A 26 6.08 3.99 20.64
CA GLY A 26 5.30 4.63 19.60
C GLY A 26 4.80 6.02 20.00
N GLU A 27 4.28 6.17 21.22
CA GLU A 27 3.84 7.46 21.77
C GLU A 27 5.00 8.44 21.89
N LEU A 28 6.16 7.97 22.40
CA LEU A 28 7.39 8.77 22.47
C LEU A 28 7.86 9.22 21.08
N ALA A 29 7.89 8.30 20.11
CA ALA A 29 8.31 8.61 18.75
C ALA A 29 7.34 9.61 18.08
N LEU A 30 6.03 9.44 18.28
CA LEU A 30 5.02 10.38 17.78
C LEU A 30 5.22 11.76 18.41
N GLU A 31 5.41 11.86 19.73
CA GLU A 31 5.67 13.13 20.41
C GLU A 31 6.83 13.88 19.75
N LYS A 32 7.96 13.21 19.54
CA LYS A 32 9.14 13.79 18.89
C LYS A 32 8.90 14.16 17.43
N LEU A 33 8.14 13.36 16.69
CA LEU A 33 7.74 13.68 15.33
C LEU A 33 6.80 14.88 15.27
N THR A 34 5.91 15.07 16.24
CA THR A 34 5.05 16.25 16.26
C THR A 34 5.79 17.54 16.59
N GLU A 35 6.96 17.45 17.24
CA GLU A 35 7.86 18.60 17.44
C GLU A 35 8.60 18.97 16.14
N LEU A 36 8.98 17.97 15.33
CA LEU A 36 9.79 18.15 14.12
C LEU A 36 8.95 18.40 12.85
N GLU A 37 7.86 17.67 12.69
CA GLU A 37 6.98 17.62 11.52
C GLU A 37 5.50 17.56 11.96
N PRO A 38 4.96 18.64 12.58
CA PRO A 38 3.61 18.68 13.15
C PRO A 38 2.48 18.46 12.14
N ASP A 39 2.76 18.69 10.86
CA ASP A 39 1.79 18.65 9.78
C ASP A 39 1.90 17.38 8.92
N GLU A 40 2.74 16.41 9.31
CA GLU A 40 2.90 15.14 8.60
C GLU A 40 1.79 14.13 9.01
N PRO A 41 0.75 13.92 8.19
CA PRO A 41 -0.41 13.10 8.57
C PRO A 41 -0.05 11.62 8.72
N GLY A 42 1.00 11.15 8.05
CA GLY A 42 1.47 9.77 8.10
C GLY A 42 1.80 9.31 9.53
N ASN A 43 2.41 10.18 10.34
CA ASN A 43 2.83 9.86 11.71
C ASN A 43 1.62 9.55 12.61
N TYR A 44 0.58 10.38 12.53
CA TYR A 44 -0.67 10.17 13.26
C TYR A 44 -1.40 8.89 12.83
N VAL A 45 -1.39 8.59 11.53
CA VAL A 45 -2.00 7.37 10.99
C VAL A 45 -1.27 6.12 11.49
N ILE A 46 0.07 6.14 11.56
CA ILE A 46 0.84 5.00 12.07
C ILE A 46 0.53 4.76 13.55
N MET A 47 0.47 5.81 14.37
CA MET A 47 0.13 5.66 15.79
C MET A 47 -1.31 5.20 15.99
N SER A 48 -2.25 5.69 15.18
CA SER A 48 -3.63 5.21 15.17
C SER A 48 -3.72 3.71 14.87
N ASN A 49 -2.92 3.22 13.91
CA ASN A 49 -2.82 1.79 13.63
C ASN A 49 -2.25 1.00 14.81
N ILE A 50 -1.23 1.51 15.50
CA ILE A 50 -0.67 0.89 16.71
C ILE A 50 -1.76 0.74 17.78
N TYR A 51 -2.55 1.79 18.01
CA TYR A 51 -3.68 1.71 18.95
C TYR A 51 -4.75 0.71 18.52
N ALA A 52 -5.08 0.66 17.23
CA ALA A 52 -6.06 -0.27 16.71
C ALA A 52 -5.62 -1.74 16.88
N GLN A 53 -4.34 -2.05 16.64
CA GLN A 53 -3.77 -3.40 16.80
C GLN A 53 -3.98 -3.99 18.20
N VAL A 54 -4.01 -3.15 19.23
CA VAL A 54 -4.19 -3.55 20.63
C VAL A 54 -5.59 -3.28 21.18
N GLY A 55 -6.55 -2.92 20.30
CA GLY A 55 -7.93 -2.63 20.70
C GLY A 55 -8.13 -1.31 21.48
N ARG A 56 -7.16 -0.38 21.46
CA ARG A 56 -7.26 0.92 22.15
C ARG A 56 -7.99 1.96 21.27
N TYR A 57 -9.25 1.69 20.93
CA TYR A 57 -10.04 2.53 20.02
C TYR A 57 -10.24 3.98 20.50
N SER A 58 -10.24 4.22 21.81
CA SER A 58 -10.26 5.59 22.34
C SER A 58 -9.04 6.42 21.93
N GLY A 59 -7.89 5.78 21.70
CA GLY A 59 -6.69 6.42 21.14
C GLY A 59 -6.84 6.73 19.65
N VAL A 60 -7.45 5.81 18.89
CA VAL A 60 -7.79 5.99 17.47
C VAL A 60 -8.70 7.19 17.27
N GLU A 61 -9.78 7.29 18.06
CA GLU A 61 -10.72 8.41 18.02
C GLU A 61 -10.04 9.74 18.34
N LYS A 62 -9.24 9.79 19.41
CA LYS A 62 -8.48 11.00 19.79
C LYS A 62 -7.54 11.48 18.69
N LEU A 63 -6.81 10.58 18.05
CA LEU A 63 -5.92 10.94 16.94
C LEU A 63 -6.72 11.41 15.72
N ARG A 64 -7.86 10.78 15.43
CA ARG A 64 -8.74 11.20 14.33
C ARG A 64 -9.32 12.59 14.56
N GLU A 65 -9.74 12.90 15.77
CA GLU A 65 -10.18 14.25 16.15
C GLU A 65 -9.05 15.28 16.01
N LEU A 66 -7.84 14.93 16.46
CA LEU A 66 -6.68 15.80 16.37
C LEU A 66 -6.33 16.13 14.91
N MET A 67 -6.28 15.11 14.05
CA MET A 67 -6.06 15.28 12.62
C MET A 67 -7.13 16.16 11.98
N THR A 68 -8.40 15.97 12.36
CA THR A 68 -9.52 16.79 11.87
C THR A 68 -9.38 18.24 12.30
N LYS A 69 -9.08 18.50 13.58
CA LYS A 69 -8.89 19.84 14.15
C LYS A 69 -7.71 20.58 13.51
N ARG A 70 -6.69 19.85 13.06
CA ARG A 70 -5.50 20.38 12.37
C ARG A 70 -5.60 20.35 10.85
N GLU A 71 -6.76 19.95 10.30
CA GLU A 71 -6.98 19.80 8.85
C GLU A 71 -5.95 18.91 8.14
N LEU A 72 -5.36 17.95 8.85
CA LEU A 72 -4.36 17.02 8.32
C LEU A 72 -5.04 16.00 7.40
N LYS A 73 -4.64 15.99 6.13
CA LYS A 73 -5.17 15.07 5.12
C LYS A 73 -4.08 14.15 4.61
N LYS A 74 -4.30 12.84 4.75
CA LYS A 74 -3.44 11.85 4.10
C LYS A 74 -3.65 11.90 2.59
N ASP A 75 -2.56 11.81 1.84
CA ASP A 75 -2.62 11.58 0.40
C ASP A 75 -3.41 10.30 0.08
N VAL A 76 -4.29 10.41 -0.90
CA VAL A 76 -5.02 9.24 -1.41
C VAL A 76 -4.04 8.37 -2.19
N ALA A 77 -4.02 7.07 -1.88
CA ALA A 77 -3.18 6.12 -2.59
C ALA A 77 -3.63 6.01 -4.06
N CYS A 78 -2.71 6.31 -4.97
CA CYS A 78 -2.94 6.33 -6.40
C CYS A 78 -1.82 5.58 -7.13
N SER A 79 -2.20 4.78 -8.11
CA SER A 79 -1.26 4.14 -9.03
C SER A 79 -1.70 4.42 -10.46
N TRP A 80 -0.74 4.59 -11.37
CA TRP A 80 -1.03 4.84 -12.78
C TRP A 80 -0.09 4.10 -13.72
N ILE A 81 -0.59 3.92 -14.94
CA ILE A 81 0.10 3.30 -16.06
C ILE A 81 -0.16 4.11 -17.32
N GLU A 82 0.86 4.22 -18.17
CA GLU A 82 0.72 4.81 -19.50
C GLU A 82 0.51 3.71 -20.54
N VAL A 83 -0.60 3.79 -21.28
CA VAL A 83 -0.92 2.89 -22.38
C VAL A 83 -1.41 3.73 -23.56
N ASN A 84 -0.86 3.50 -24.75
CA ASN A 84 -1.21 4.25 -25.97
C ASN A 84 -1.12 5.78 -25.77
N ASN A 85 -0.04 6.25 -25.13
CA ASN A 85 0.21 7.67 -24.78
C ASN A 85 -0.88 8.31 -23.91
N LYS A 86 -1.65 7.50 -23.19
CA LYS A 86 -2.66 7.96 -22.24
C LYS A 86 -2.33 7.45 -20.85
N ILE A 87 -2.28 8.37 -19.88
CA ILE A 87 -2.15 8.04 -18.47
C ILE A 87 -3.51 7.58 -17.96
N ASN A 88 -3.54 6.40 -17.35
CA ASN A 88 -4.70 5.85 -16.68
C ASN A 88 -4.33 5.68 -15.20
N ALA A 89 -4.99 6.45 -14.35
CA ALA A 89 -4.76 6.50 -12.91
C ALA A 89 -5.93 5.83 -12.19
N PHE A 90 -5.60 5.14 -11.09
CA PHE A 90 -6.54 4.36 -10.32
C PHE A 90 -6.38 4.68 -8.84
N LEU A 91 -7.51 4.82 -8.16
CA LEU A 91 -7.58 4.85 -6.70
C LEU A 91 -7.89 3.46 -6.15
N SER A 92 -7.70 3.25 -4.85
CA SER A 92 -8.14 2.01 -4.22
C SER A 92 -9.67 1.88 -4.32
N GLY A 93 -10.17 0.75 -4.80
CA GLY A 93 -11.61 0.53 -4.99
C GLY A 93 -12.23 1.31 -6.16
N ASP A 94 -11.43 1.91 -7.04
CA ASP A 94 -11.92 2.73 -8.15
C ASP A 94 -12.77 1.92 -9.14
N THR A 95 -13.90 2.50 -9.55
CA THR A 95 -14.87 1.97 -10.52
C THR A 95 -15.23 3.00 -11.59
N SER A 96 -14.52 4.14 -11.64
CA SER A 96 -14.85 5.26 -12.52
C SER A 96 -14.35 5.08 -13.96
N HIS A 97 -13.44 4.12 -14.18
CA HIS A 97 -12.84 3.87 -15.48
C HIS A 97 -13.87 3.27 -16.47
N PRO A 98 -13.90 3.67 -17.76
CA PRO A 98 -14.84 3.14 -18.74
C PRO A 98 -14.78 1.63 -18.97
N LEU A 99 -13.64 1.01 -18.63
CA LEU A 99 -13.40 -0.43 -18.70
C LEU A 99 -13.43 -1.10 -17.31
N SER A 100 -14.17 -0.53 -16.34
CA SER A 100 -14.17 -1.02 -14.96
C SER A 100 -14.58 -2.49 -14.87
N ASP A 101 -15.57 -2.92 -15.66
CA ASP A 101 -16.07 -4.29 -15.62
C ASP A 101 -15.01 -5.29 -16.14
N GLU A 102 -14.28 -4.94 -17.20
CA GLU A 102 -13.20 -5.75 -17.75
C GLU A 102 -11.99 -5.80 -16.81
N ILE A 103 -11.66 -4.68 -16.17
CA ILE A 103 -10.61 -4.61 -15.15
C ILE A 103 -10.97 -5.52 -13.97
N ASP A 104 -12.20 -5.45 -13.48
CA ASP A 104 -12.67 -6.27 -12.36
C ASP A 104 -12.72 -7.77 -12.73
N ALA A 105 -13.08 -8.10 -13.97
CA ALA A 105 -13.03 -9.47 -14.47
C ALA A 105 -11.59 -10.00 -14.54
N GLU A 106 -10.65 -9.19 -15.01
CA GLU A 106 -9.23 -9.55 -15.06
C GLU A 106 -8.62 -9.69 -13.67
N LEU A 107 -8.96 -8.81 -12.73
CA LEU A 107 -8.57 -8.95 -11.32
C LEU A 107 -9.02 -10.28 -10.75
N LYS A 108 -10.31 -10.63 -10.88
CA LYS A 108 -10.85 -11.91 -10.42
C LYS A 108 -10.15 -13.10 -11.06
N ARG A 109 -9.85 -13.02 -12.37
CA ARG A 109 -9.12 -14.07 -13.08
C ARG A 109 -7.72 -14.27 -12.52
N VAL A 110 -6.98 -13.18 -12.33
CA VAL A 110 -5.61 -13.21 -11.82
C VAL A 110 -5.59 -13.66 -10.36
N GLU A 111 -6.51 -13.17 -9.52
CA GLU A 111 -6.64 -13.57 -8.11
C GLU A 111 -6.89 -15.07 -7.94
N LYS A 112 -7.78 -15.64 -8.77
CA LYS A 112 -8.00 -17.08 -8.80
C LYS A 112 -6.70 -17.83 -9.10
N LEU A 113 -5.96 -17.41 -10.12
CA LEU A 113 -4.69 -18.04 -10.49
C LEU A 113 -3.60 -17.86 -9.42
N MET A 114 -3.58 -16.71 -8.75
CA MET A 114 -2.68 -16.46 -7.62
C MET A 114 -2.99 -17.43 -6.47
N SER A 115 -4.26 -17.57 -6.11
CA SER A 115 -4.71 -18.48 -5.06
C SER A 115 -4.35 -19.94 -5.37
N GLU A 116 -4.59 -20.40 -6.62
CA GLU A 116 -4.17 -21.73 -7.10
C GLU A 116 -2.64 -21.93 -7.06
N ALA A 117 -1.87 -20.84 -7.19
CA ALA A 117 -0.41 -20.85 -7.07
C ALA A 117 0.10 -20.73 -5.62
N GLY A 118 -0.79 -20.63 -4.62
CA GLY A 118 -0.46 -20.57 -3.20
C GLY A 118 -0.31 -19.16 -2.62
N TYR A 119 -0.81 -18.12 -3.31
CA TYR A 119 -0.90 -16.77 -2.75
C TYR A 119 -1.99 -16.70 -1.66
N VAL A 120 -1.63 -16.13 -0.51
CA VAL A 120 -2.55 -15.87 0.59
C VAL A 120 -2.54 -14.36 0.89
N PRO A 121 -3.67 -13.66 0.76
CA PRO A 121 -3.74 -12.24 1.08
C PRO A 121 -3.40 -11.93 2.53
N ASN A 122 -2.55 -10.92 2.76
CA ASN A 122 -2.31 -10.39 4.09
C ASN A 122 -3.30 -9.27 4.41
N THR A 123 -4.34 -9.60 5.18
CA THR A 123 -5.37 -8.66 5.65
C THR A 123 -5.08 -8.07 7.04
N THR A 124 -4.01 -8.50 7.72
CA THR A 124 -3.62 -8.00 9.04
C THR A 124 -3.52 -6.47 9.17
N PRO A 125 -3.08 -5.70 8.15
CA PRO A 125 -3.04 -4.24 8.27
C PRO A 125 -4.39 -3.54 8.05
N VAL A 126 -5.49 -4.28 7.82
CA VAL A 126 -6.84 -3.72 7.66
C VAL A 126 -7.52 -3.68 9.03
N PHE A 127 -7.41 -2.53 9.70
CA PHE A 127 -7.99 -2.31 11.04
C PHE A 127 -9.47 -1.89 11.03
N HIS A 128 -10.15 -2.04 9.89
CA HIS A 128 -11.60 -1.88 9.84
C HIS A 128 -12.25 -3.07 10.55
N ASP A 129 -13.20 -2.78 11.44
CA ASP A 129 -14.04 -3.79 12.10
C ASP A 129 -15.09 -4.30 11.12
N VAL A 130 -14.62 -5.04 10.11
CA VAL A 130 -15.40 -5.66 9.05
C VAL A 130 -15.01 -7.12 8.91
N GLU A 131 -15.89 -7.92 8.29
CA GLU A 131 -15.63 -9.34 8.06
C GLU A 131 -14.38 -9.57 7.20
N ASP A 132 -13.72 -10.71 7.38
CA ASP A 132 -12.43 -10.98 6.72
C ASP A 132 -12.54 -11.03 5.19
N ASP A 133 -13.70 -11.44 4.66
CA ASP A 133 -14.01 -11.39 3.22
C ASP A 133 -14.06 -9.94 2.69
N GLU A 134 -14.55 -8.98 3.50
CA GLU A 134 -14.54 -7.56 3.16
C GLU A 134 -13.12 -6.98 3.24
N LYS A 135 -12.32 -7.39 4.24
CA LYS A 135 -10.90 -7.00 4.32
C LYS A 135 -10.11 -7.52 3.12
N MET A 136 -10.38 -8.75 2.69
CA MET A 136 -9.80 -9.32 1.47
C MET A 136 -10.19 -8.51 0.24
N GLY A 137 -11.47 -8.16 0.09
CA GLY A 137 -11.95 -7.30 -1.00
C GLY A 137 -11.26 -5.93 -1.05
N MET A 138 -10.98 -5.33 0.10
CA MET A 138 -10.25 -4.05 0.19
C MET A 138 -8.81 -4.15 -0.30
N VAL A 139 -8.10 -5.21 0.07
CA VAL A 139 -6.70 -5.45 -0.33
C VAL A 139 -6.60 -5.82 -1.82
N CYS A 140 -7.58 -6.59 -2.31
CA CYS A 140 -7.68 -7.03 -3.69
C CYS A 140 -7.90 -5.88 -4.68
N ARG A 141 -8.50 -4.77 -4.24
CA ARG A 141 -8.73 -3.58 -5.06
C ARG A 141 -7.78 -2.42 -4.78
N HIS A 142 -6.57 -2.69 -4.29
CA HIS A 142 -5.53 -1.66 -4.24
C HIS A 142 -5.20 -1.11 -5.64
N SER A 143 -4.82 0.17 -5.68
CA SER A 143 -4.61 0.88 -6.94
C SER A 143 -3.55 0.24 -7.84
N GLU A 144 -2.50 -0.36 -7.28
CA GLU A 144 -1.49 -1.09 -8.06
C GLU A 144 -2.10 -2.25 -8.84
N ARG A 145 -3.02 -2.99 -8.21
CA ARG A 145 -3.66 -4.16 -8.82
C ARG A 145 -4.57 -3.74 -9.96
N LEU A 146 -5.36 -2.67 -9.75
CA LEU A 146 -6.21 -2.08 -10.79
C LEU A 146 -5.38 -1.62 -11.99
N ALA A 147 -4.27 -0.91 -11.75
CA ALA A 147 -3.38 -0.45 -12.81
C ALA A 147 -2.74 -1.61 -13.58
N ILE A 148 -2.35 -2.69 -12.89
CA ILE A 148 -1.80 -3.89 -13.51
C ILE A 148 -2.86 -4.63 -14.32
N ALA A 149 -4.06 -4.85 -13.78
CA ALA A 149 -5.16 -5.49 -14.48
C ALA A 149 -5.54 -4.74 -15.76
N PHE A 150 -5.65 -3.41 -15.68
CA PHE A 150 -5.82 -2.56 -16.87
C PHE A 150 -4.66 -2.74 -17.87
N GLY A 151 -3.42 -2.76 -17.38
CA GLY A 151 -2.24 -3.03 -18.22
C GLY A 151 -2.30 -4.40 -18.91
N LEU A 152 -2.76 -5.44 -18.22
CA LEU A 152 -2.89 -6.79 -18.76
C LEU A 152 -3.91 -6.89 -19.90
N ILE A 153 -5.07 -6.23 -19.77
CA ILE A 153 -6.11 -6.24 -20.81
C ILE A 153 -5.81 -5.29 -21.98
N SER A 154 -5.02 -4.23 -21.74
CA SER A 154 -4.83 -3.15 -22.71
C SER A 154 -3.52 -3.22 -23.49
N THR A 155 -2.66 -4.21 -23.23
CA THR A 155 -1.35 -4.34 -23.88
C THR A 155 -1.08 -5.77 -24.35
N PRO A 156 -0.27 -5.98 -25.40
CA PRO A 156 0.03 -7.33 -25.92
C PRO A 156 0.59 -8.28 -24.85
N PRO A 157 0.29 -9.58 -24.91
CA PRO A 157 0.89 -10.57 -24.01
C PRO A 157 2.41 -10.47 -23.95
N GLN A 158 2.99 -10.73 -22.77
CA GLN A 158 4.44 -10.68 -22.50
C GLN A 158 5.09 -9.28 -22.64
N SER A 159 4.34 -8.24 -23.02
CA SER A 159 4.87 -6.87 -22.96
C SER A 159 5.04 -6.39 -21.51
N ARG A 160 6.04 -5.53 -21.31
CA ARG A 160 6.39 -4.96 -20.01
C ARG A 160 5.33 -3.97 -19.54
N LEU A 161 4.99 -4.02 -18.26
CA LEU A 161 4.11 -3.03 -17.62
C LEU A 161 4.94 -2.06 -16.77
N LEU A 162 4.66 -0.76 -16.88
CA LEU A 162 5.31 0.30 -16.11
C LEU A 162 4.27 1.00 -15.23
N ILE A 163 4.31 0.70 -13.94
CA ILE A 163 3.40 1.24 -12.93
C ILE A 163 4.14 2.27 -12.10
N THR A 164 3.48 3.38 -11.80
CA THR A 164 3.97 4.33 -10.79
C THR A 164 2.94 4.49 -9.69
N LYS A 165 3.42 4.54 -8.44
CA LYS A 165 2.63 4.75 -7.23
C LYS A 165 3.14 6.00 -6.49
N ASN A 166 2.21 6.79 -5.95
CA ASN A 166 2.53 7.98 -5.15
C ASN A 166 2.88 7.69 -3.69
N LEU A 167 2.72 6.45 -3.22
CA LEU A 167 3.05 5.97 -1.88
C LEU A 167 3.95 4.73 -1.98
N ARG A 168 4.60 4.33 -0.89
CA ARG A 168 5.31 3.03 -0.82
C ARG A 168 4.34 1.89 -1.13
N VAL A 169 4.79 0.90 -1.90
CA VAL A 169 4.00 -0.31 -2.16
C VAL A 169 3.71 -1.04 -0.84
N CYS A 170 2.48 -1.52 -0.64
CA CYS A 170 2.21 -2.32 0.55
C CYS A 170 2.80 -3.73 0.38
N GLU A 171 3.09 -4.39 1.49
CA GLU A 171 3.69 -5.73 1.51
C GLU A 171 2.87 -6.74 0.70
N ASP A 172 1.55 -6.73 0.89
CA ASP A 172 0.65 -7.62 0.17
C ASP A 172 0.67 -7.38 -1.36
N CYS A 173 0.59 -6.11 -1.79
CA CYS A 173 0.71 -5.78 -3.21
C CYS A 173 2.08 -6.20 -3.76
N HIS A 174 3.16 -6.02 -3.01
CA HIS A 174 4.48 -6.45 -3.42
C HIS A 174 4.53 -7.96 -3.67
N VAL A 175 3.96 -8.77 -2.76
CA VAL A 175 3.83 -10.22 -2.94
C VAL A 175 2.92 -10.55 -4.13
N ALA A 176 1.75 -9.94 -4.23
CA ALA A 176 0.82 -10.17 -5.32
C ALA A 176 1.48 -9.90 -6.69
N ILE A 177 2.18 -8.78 -6.86
CA ILE A 177 2.84 -8.44 -8.13
C ILE A 177 3.89 -9.49 -8.52
N LYS A 178 4.59 -10.11 -7.57
CA LYS A 178 5.45 -11.27 -7.87
C LYS A 178 4.66 -12.40 -8.50
N PHE A 179 3.57 -12.83 -7.86
CA PHE A 179 2.71 -13.88 -8.41
C PHE A 179 2.20 -13.51 -9.81
N ILE A 180 1.72 -12.28 -9.99
CA ILE A 180 1.24 -11.79 -11.29
C ILE A 180 2.35 -11.87 -12.34
N SER A 181 3.57 -11.42 -12.04
CA SER A 181 4.71 -11.47 -12.98
C SER A 181 5.00 -12.89 -13.45
N LYS A 182 4.93 -13.87 -12.55
CA LYS A 182 5.16 -15.30 -12.84
C LYS A 182 4.02 -15.91 -13.66
N ILE A 183 2.77 -15.67 -13.25
CA ILE A 183 1.57 -16.24 -13.89
C ILE A 183 1.40 -15.69 -15.30
N THR A 184 1.54 -14.38 -15.46
CA THR A 184 1.31 -13.70 -16.73
C THR A 184 2.55 -13.71 -17.64
N LYS A 185 3.70 -14.17 -17.13
CA LYS A 185 5.00 -14.16 -17.81
C LYS A 185 5.36 -12.76 -18.32
N ARG A 186 5.11 -11.75 -17.49
CA ARG A 186 5.40 -10.34 -17.80
C ARG A 186 6.41 -9.79 -16.82
N GLU A 187 7.30 -8.95 -17.34
CA GLU A 187 8.06 -8.04 -16.51
C GLU A 187 7.16 -6.87 -16.09
N ILE A 188 7.09 -6.62 -14.79
CA ILE A 188 6.33 -5.50 -14.22
C ILE A 188 7.35 -4.63 -13.49
N VAL A 189 7.39 -3.34 -13.81
CA VAL A 189 8.16 -2.36 -13.05
C VAL A 189 7.18 -1.53 -12.26
N CYS A 190 7.37 -1.44 -10.95
CA CYS A 190 6.62 -0.53 -10.11
C CYS A 190 7.58 0.49 -9.50
N ARG A 191 7.40 1.77 -9.81
CA ARG A 191 8.08 2.87 -9.12
C ARG A 191 7.21 3.34 -7.98
N ASP A 192 7.70 3.23 -6.75
CA ASP A 192 7.06 3.83 -5.58
C ASP A 192 7.86 5.05 -5.07
N LEU A 193 7.54 5.57 -3.89
CA LEU A 193 8.26 6.71 -3.31
C LEU A 193 9.74 6.42 -3.02
N ASN A 194 10.07 5.16 -2.72
CA ASN A 194 11.37 4.79 -2.18
C ASN A 194 12.31 4.27 -3.27
N ARG A 195 11.79 3.52 -4.25
CA ARG A 195 12.61 2.80 -5.23
C ARG A 195 11.82 2.31 -6.45
N TYR A 196 12.57 1.70 -7.36
CA TYR A 196 12.04 0.89 -8.43
C TYR A 196 12.05 -0.58 -8.02
N HIS A 197 10.92 -1.23 -8.21
CA HIS A 197 10.73 -2.66 -8.05
C HIS A 197 10.62 -3.29 -9.44
N HIS A 198 11.54 -4.19 -9.77
CA HIS A 198 11.49 -4.96 -11.02
C HIS A 198 11.03 -6.38 -10.70
N PHE A 199 9.80 -6.70 -11.10
CA PHE A 199 9.20 -8.00 -10.89
C PHE A 199 9.32 -8.84 -12.16
N LYS A 200 9.96 -10.00 -12.03
CA LYS A 200 10.13 -10.97 -13.12
C LYS A 200 10.16 -12.38 -12.55
N ASP A 201 9.41 -13.29 -13.18
CA ASP A 201 9.37 -14.71 -12.84
C ASP A 201 9.09 -14.99 -11.35
N GLY A 202 8.34 -14.11 -10.67
CA GLY A 202 8.01 -14.26 -9.25
C GLY A 202 9.03 -13.67 -8.28
N VAL A 203 10.04 -12.97 -8.78
CA VAL A 203 11.09 -12.35 -7.97
C VAL A 203 11.06 -10.84 -8.17
N CYS A 204 11.30 -10.09 -7.09
CA CYS A 204 11.51 -8.65 -7.14
C CYS A 204 12.99 -8.31 -6.96
N SER A 205 13.50 -7.34 -7.73
CA SER A 205 14.87 -6.83 -7.59
C SER A 205 15.20 -6.23 -6.22
N CYS A 206 14.20 -5.88 -5.41
CA CYS A 206 14.42 -5.27 -4.09
C CYS A 206 14.82 -6.29 -3.00
N GLY A 207 14.80 -7.59 -3.29
CA GLY A 207 15.16 -8.64 -2.32
C GLY A 207 14.25 -8.70 -1.09
N ASP A 208 12.98 -8.30 -1.23
CA ASP A 208 11.99 -8.26 -0.14
C ASP A 208 12.23 -7.22 0.95
N TYR A 209 13.04 -6.21 0.66
CA TYR A 209 13.19 -5.02 1.51
C TYR A 209 12.18 -3.92 1.15
N TRP A 210 10.94 -4.30 0.77
CA TRP A 210 9.89 -3.42 0.18
C TRP A 210 9.83 -2.04 0.83
#